data_AF-A0A5B9VXA9-F1
#
_entry.id   AF-A0A5B9VXA9-F1
#
_cell.length_a   1.000
_cell.length_b   1.000
_cell.length_c   1.000
_cell.angle_alpha   90.00
_cell.angle_beta   90.00
_cell.angle_gamma   90.00
#
_symmetry.space_group_name_H-M   'P 1'
#
loop_
_entity.id
_entity.type
_entity.pdbx_description
1 polymer ?
#
loop_
_entity_poly.entity_id
_entity_poly.type
_entity_poly.pdbx_seq_one_letter_code
_entity_poly.pdbx_strand_id
1 'polypeptide(L)'
;MGVHSSSQQPYLVDHIRQEKPNSCWHASARMLYGFWNQACINPLPADYDADQGLTAQQFIDLASNLGLSTLPRVNQSYGWTWMRDALNSYGPIWAAGQWNGPNHIVVITGVDSDGTLYVNDPAYPSPVIRNMGWFNQKIDKNVDIPMMYLAQ
;
A
#
# COMPACT_ATOMS: atom_id res chain seq x y z
N MET A 1 6.33 37.03 3.22
CA MET A 1 6.87 35.70 2.85
C MET A 1 5.96 34.66 3.48
N GLY A 2 4.95 34.21 2.74
CA GLY A 2 4.05 33.16 3.22
C GLY A 2 4.70 31.80 2.97
N VAL A 3 4.92 31.03 4.04
CA VAL A 3 5.28 29.62 3.94
C VAL A 3 4.05 28.87 3.44
N HIS A 4 4.02 28.54 2.15
CA HIS A 4 3.07 27.56 1.63
C HIS A 4 3.46 26.19 2.18
N SER A 5 2.86 25.81 3.32
CA SER A 5 2.80 24.41 3.71
C SER A 5 1.92 23.71 2.66
N SER A 6 2.54 23.04 1.70
CA SER A 6 1.84 22.24 0.71
C SER A 6 1.60 20.87 1.30
N SER A 7 0.48 20.72 2.03
CA SER A 7 -0.08 19.41 2.34
C SER A 7 -0.60 18.81 1.04
N GLN A 8 -0.20 17.57 0.73
CA GLN A 8 -0.87 16.79 -0.29
C GLN A 8 -2.11 16.20 0.37
N GLN A 9 -3.30 16.62 -0.07
CA GLN A 9 -4.53 15.95 0.35
C GLN A 9 -4.42 14.47 -0.01
N PRO A 10 -4.74 13.54 0.90
CA PRO A 10 -4.71 12.12 0.60
C PRO A 10 -5.63 11.81 -0.58
N TYR A 11 -5.20 10.89 -1.44
CA TYR A 11 -6.04 10.38 -2.51
C TYR A 11 -7.32 9.79 -1.91
N LEU A 12 -8.44 10.04 -2.60
CA LEU A 12 -9.72 9.42 -2.28
C LEU A 12 -9.68 7.95 -2.73
N VAL A 13 -9.13 7.10 -1.86
CA VAL A 13 -9.11 5.66 -1.99
C VAL A 13 -10.09 5.09 -0.99
N ASP A 14 -11.09 4.37 -1.48
CA ASP A 14 -12.03 3.67 -0.61
C ASP A 14 -11.28 2.71 0.30
N HIS A 15 -11.51 2.85 1.61
CA HIS A 15 -10.92 1.94 2.59
C HIS A 15 -11.67 0.61 2.57
N ILE A 16 -10.93 -0.47 2.33
CA ILE A 16 -11.48 -1.83 2.33
C ILE A 16 -10.84 -2.60 3.49
N ARG A 17 -11.65 -2.94 4.49
CA ARG A 17 -11.25 -3.82 5.59
C ARG A 17 -11.10 -5.26 5.07
N GLN A 18 -10.10 -5.99 5.54
CA GLN A 18 -10.00 -7.41 5.25
C GLN A 18 -11.19 -8.17 5.87
N GLU A 19 -11.81 -9.04 5.07
CA GLU A 19 -12.96 -9.84 5.49
C GLU A 19 -12.52 -11.11 6.24
N LYS A 20 -11.31 -11.61 5.98
CA LYS A 20 -10.72 -12.81 6.60
C LYS A 20 -9.35 -12.53 7.21
N PRO A 21 -8.86 -13.35 8.16
CA PRO A 21 -7.56 -13.17 8.83
C PRO A 21 -6.34 -12.99 7.91
N ASN A 22 -6.28 -13.67 6.77
CA ASN A 22 -5.10 -13.63 5.89
C ASN A 22 -5.36 -12.92 4.55
N SER A 23 -6.47 -12.18 4.43
CA SER A 23 -6.90 -11.56 3.18
C SER A 23 -6.50 -10.08 3.02
N CYS A 24 -5.46 -9.61 3.73
CA CYS A 24 -4.99 -8.22 3.61
C CYS A 24 -4.50 -7.88 2.19
N TRP A 25 -3.93 -8.86 1.50
CA TRP A 25 -3.53 -8.75 0.10
C TRP A 25 -4.72 -8.52 -0.84
N HIS A 26 -5.82 -9.23 -0.59
CA HIS A 26 -7.02 -9.15 -1.40
C HIS A 26 -7.69 -7.78 -1.27
N ALA A 27 -7.83 -7.32 -0.02
CA ALA A 27 -8.37 -5.99 0.27
C ALA A 27 -7.48 -4.88 -0.33
N SER A 28 -6.16 -4.98 -0.19
CA SER A 28 -5.22 -3.98 -0.72
C SER A 28 -5.21 -3.92 -2.24
N ALA A 29 -5.32 -5.07 -2.92
CA ALA A 29 -5.44 -5.11 -4.38
C ALA A 29 -6.72 -4.42 -4.85
N ARG A 30 -7.85 -4.69 -4.18
CA ARG A 30 -9.13 -4.03 -4.47
C ARG A 30 -9.07 -2.52 -4.29
N MET A 31 -8.34 -2.02 -3.29
CA MET A 31 -8.15 -0.58 -3.08
C MET A 31 -7.36 0.06 -4.23
N LEU A 32 -6.25 -0.54 -4.66
CA LEU A 32 -5.47 -0.04 -5.80
C LEU A 32 -6.29 -0.05 -7.10
N TYR A 33 -6.98 -1.16 -7.38
CA TYR A 33 -7.74 -1.32 -8.61
C TYR A 33 -8.97 -0.39 -8.64
N GLY A 34 -9.69 -0.28 -7.52
CA GLY A 34 -10.86 0.58 -7.39
C GLY A 34 -10.54 2.06 -7.59
N PHE A 35 -9.38 2.53 -7.12
CA PHE A 35 -8.94 3.92 -7.31
C PHE A 35 -8.86 4.32 -8.79
N TRP A 36 -8.33 3.45 -9.64
CA TRP A 36 -8.11 3.75 -11.05
C TRP A 36 -9.28 3.35 -11.96
N ASN A 37 -9.82 2.16 -11.76
CA ASN A 37 -10.81 1.58 -12.65
C ASN A 37 -12.25 1.80 -12.18
N GLN A 38 -12.45 2.35 -10.98
CA GLN A 38 -13.76 2.51 -10.34
C GLN A 38 -14.58 1.21 -10.34
N ALA A 39 -13.88 0.08 -10.19
CA ALA A 39 -14.45 -1.25 -10.33
C ALA A 39 -13.96 -2.19 -9.22
N CYS A 40 -14.80 -3.17 -8.88
CA CYS A 40 -14.46 -4.24 -7.95
C CYS A 40 -13.74 -5.37 -8.68
N ILE A 41 -12.71 -5.93 -8.03
CA ILE A 41 -11.99 -7.12 -8.52
C ILE A 41 -11.97 -8.22 -7.48
N ASN A 42 -11.76 -9.45 -7.95
CA ASN A 42 -11.42 -10.60 -7.12
C ASN A 42 -10.13 -11.24 -7.66
N PRO A 43 -8.95 -10.72 -7.27
CA PRO A 43 -7.68 -11.03 -7.95
C PRO A 43 -7.26 -12.50 -7.92
N LEU A 44 -7.60 -13.24 -6.86
CA LEU A 44 -7.29 -14.66 -6.67
C LEU A 44 -8.40 -15.32 -5.82
N PRO A 45 -9.53 -15.72 -6.41
CA PRO A 45 -10.68 -16.22 -5.66
C PRO A 45 -10.37 -17.48 -4.86
N ALA A 46 -9.56 -18.40 -5.40
CA ALA A 46 -9.24 -19.66 -4.71
C ALA A 46 -8.40 -19.45 -3.43
N ASP A 47 -7.35 -18.64 -3.49
CA ASP A 47 -6.52 -18.31 -2.33
C ASP A 47 -7.32 -17.49 -1.30
N TYR A 48 -8.18 -16.58 -1.78
CA TYR A 48 -9.09 -15.83 -0.91
C TYR A 48 -10.07 -16.76 -0.19
N ASP A 49 -10.68 -17.70 -0.91
CA ASP A 49 -11.64 -18.65 -0.36
C ASP A 49 -11.02 -19.54 0.72
N ALA A 50 -9.77 -19.96 0.50
CA ALA A 50 -8.98 -20.76 1.44
C ALA A 50 -8.42 -20.00 2.66
N ASP A 51 -8.62 -18.68 2.76
CA ASP A 51 -8.02 -17.81 3.79
C ASP A 51 -6.50 -17.98 3.90
N GLN A 52 -5.83 -18.07 2.75
CA GLN A 52 -4.38 -18.20 2.69
C GLN A 52 -3.72 -16.84 2.49
N GLY A 53 -2.65 -16.60 3.24
CA GLY A 53 -1.72 -15.52 2.94
C GLY A 53 -0.95 -15.83 1.67
N LEU A 54 -0.36 -14.80 1.06
CA LEU A 54 0.47 -15.00 -0.13
C LEU A 54 1.93 -15.25 0.26
N THR A 55 2.54 -16.23 -0.40
CA THR A 55 4.00 -16.36 -0.47
C THR A 55 4.60 -15.24 -1.31
N ALA A 56 5.89 -14.94 -1.15
CA ALA A 56 6.58 -13.93 -1.95
C ALA A 56 6.46 -14.16 -3.48
N GLN A 57 6.39 -15.42 -3.93
CA GLN A 57 6.15 -15.73 -5.34
C GLN A 57 4.71 -15.38 -5.76
N GLN A 58 3.73 -15.69 -4.93
CA GLN A 58 2.33 -15.31 -5.21
C GLN A 58 2.11 -13.79 -5.20
N PHE A 59 2.95 -13.00 -4.52
CA PHE A 59 2.96 -11.53 -4.69
C PHE A 59 3.33 -11.12 -6.11
N ILE A 60 4.32 -11.78 -6.72
CA ILE A 60 4.75 -11.53 -8.10
C ILE A 60 3.63 -11.94 -9.07
N ASP A 61 3.02 -13.10 -8.84
CA ASP A 61 1.94 -13.61 -9.69
C ASP A 61 0.70 -12.69 -9.61
N LEU A 62 0.34 -12.25 -8.40
CA LEU A 62 -0.70 -11.24 -8.18
C LEU A 62 -0.37 -9.94 -8.93
N ALA A 63 0.87 -9.47 -8.82
CA ALA A 63 1.32 -8.26 -9.50
C ALA A 63 1.18 -8.39 -11.02
N SER A 64 1.63 -9.51 -11.59
CA SER A 64 1.48 -9.80 -13.02
C SER A 64 0.01 -9.85 -13.45
N ASN A 65 -0.85 -10.52 -12.69
CA ASN A 65 -2.27 -10.69 -13.03
C ASN A 65 -3.07 -9.39 -12.96
N LEU A 66 -2.66 -8.47 -12.09
CA LEU A 66 -3.32 -7.19 -11.90
C LEU A 66 -2.69 -6.04 -12.69
N GLY A 67 -1.59 -6.26 -13.41
CA GLY A 67 -0.84 -5.17 -14.05
C GLY A 67 -0.19 -4.24 -13.02
N LEU A 68 0.17 -4.75 -11.84
CA LEU A 68 0.95 -3.99 -10.87
C LEU A 68 2.40 -3.89 -11.34
N SER A 69 2.97 -2.70 -11.14
CA SER A 69 4.39 -2.43 -11.29
C SER A 69 5.03 -2.21 -9.93
N THR A 70 6.34 -2.44 -9.86
CA THR A 70 7.08 -2.43 -8.60
C THR A 70 7.83 -1.11 -8.43
N LEU A 71 7.85 -0.58 -7.21
CA LEU A 71 8.73 0.52 -6.85
C LEU A 71 10.09 -0.03 -6.39
N PRO A 72 11.20 0.62 -6.75
CA PRO A 72 12.51 0.18 -6.34
C PRO A 72 12.65 0.25 -4.81
N ARG A 73 13.29 -0.77 -4.25
CA ARG A 73 13.70 -0.72 -2.85
C ARG A 73 14.81 0.31 -2.65
N VAL A 74 14.68 1.13 -1.62
CA VAL A 74 15.77 2.00 -1.12
C VAL A 74 16.38 1.34 0.12
N ASN A 75 17.71 1.14 0.10
CA ASN A 75 18.42 0.33 1.11
C ASN A 75 18.64 1.01 2.47
N GLN A 76 18.28 2.28 2.65
CA GLN A 76 18.51 3.03 3.88
C GLN A 76 17.20 3.46 4.55
N SER A 77 16.53 4.44 3.95
CA SER A 77 15.25 4.96 4.42
C SER A 77 14.58 5.76 3.29
N TYR A 78 13.25 5.81 3.34
CA TYR A 78 12.43 6.66 2.49
C TYR A 78 12.17 7.99 3.19
N GLY A 79 12.34 9.09 2.46
CA GLY A 79 11.91 10.42 2.87
C GLY A 79 10.48 10.71 2.44
N TRP A 80 9.83 11.68 3.09
CA TRP A 80 8.47 12.10 2.72
C TRP A 80 8.40 12.65 1.29
N THR A 81 9.46 13.32 0.81
CA THR A 81 9.54 13.83 -0.57
C THR A 81 9.52 12.69 -1.57
N TRP A 82 10.28 11.62 -1.33
CA TRP A 82 10.27 10.42 -2.16
C TRP A 82 8.87 9.79 -2.18
N MET A 83 8.23 9.65 -1.02
CA MET A 83 6.87 9.09 -0.92
C MET A 83 5.86 9.95 -1.69
N ARG A 84 5.96 11.28 -1.54
CA ARG A 84 5.12 12.24 -2.25
C ARG A 84 5.29 12.10 -3.77
N ASP A 85 6.53 12.01 -4.24
CA ASP A 85 6.83 11.92 -5.66
C ASP A 85 6.35 10.58 -6.25
N ALA A 86 6.46 9.48 -5.48
CA ALA A 86 5.88 8.18 -5.84
C ALA A 86 4.35 8.24 -5.92
N LEU A 87 3.71 8.79 -4.88
CA LEU A 87 2.25 8.99 -4.82
C LEU A 87 1.75 9.84 -5.99
N ASN A 88 2.42 10.94 -6.30
CA ASN A 88 2.07 11.83 -7.42
C ASN A 88 2.22 11.16 -8.80
N SER A 89 3.21 10.28 -8.94
CA SER A 89 3.51 9.62 -10.21
C SER A 89 2.60 8.41 -10.47
N TYR A 90 2.20 7.72 -9.42
CA TYR A 90 1.64 6.37 -9.52
C TYR A 90 0.30 6.18 -8.81
N GLY A 91 -0.14 7.18 -8.04
CA GLY A 91 -1.30 7.08 -7.17
C GLY A 91 -0.99 6.28 -5.90
N PRO A 92 -1.99 5.61 -5.30
CA PRO A 92 -1.84 4.88 -4.04
C PRO A 92 -0.81 3.75 -4.13
N ILE A 93 -0.06 3.56 -3.06
CA ILE A 93 1.05 2.60 -3.03
C ILE A 93 0.70 1.44 -2.11
N TRP A 94 0.71 0.23 -2.66
CA TRP A 94 0.75 -0.99 -1.87
C TRP A 94 2.10 -1.11 -1.17
N ALA A 95 2.10 -1.40 0.13
CA ALA A 95 3.30 -1.58 0.92
C ALA A 95 3.23 -2.84 1.80
N ALA A 96 4.13 -3.79 1.57
CA ALA A 96 4.31 -5.01 2.35
C ALA A 96 5.30 -4.79 3.50
N GLY A 97 4.97 -5.26 4.69
CA GLY A 97 5.78 -5.05 5.89
C GLY A 97 5.24 -5.73 7.14
N GLN A 98 5.92 -5.54 8.26
CA GLN A 98 5.53 -6.04 9.57
C GLN A 98 4.77 -4.97 10.37
N TRP A 99 3.76 -4.36 9.74
CA TRP A 99 3.04 -3.18 10.22
C TRP A 99 2.47 -3.35 11.64
N ASN A 100 1.88 -4.53 11.88
CA ASN A 100 1.18 -4.90 13.11
C ASN A 100 1.84 -6.10 13.83
N GLY A 101 3.10 -6.43 13.49
CA GLY A 101 3.85 -7.57 14.02
C GLY A 101 4.09 -8.65 12.96
N PRO A 102 3.05 -9.41 12.54
CA PRO A 102 3.13 -10.33 11.41
C PRO A 102 3.25 -9.62 10.05
N ASN A 103 3.59 -10.38 9.01
CA ASN A 103 3.59 -9.91 7.62
C ASN A 103 2.20 -9.42 7.22
N HIS A 104 2.14 -8.23 6.67
CA HIS A 104 0.90 -7.52 6.38
C HIS A 104 1.08 -6.55 5.23
N ILE A 105 -0.03 -6.15 4.61
CA ILE A 105 -0.05 -5.19 3.51
C ILE A 105 -0.96 -4.03 3.90
N VAL A 106 -0.47 -2.82 3.65
CA VAL A 106 -1.26 -1.59 3.76
C VAL A 106 -1.20 -0.83 2.43
N VAL A 107 -2.10 0.12 2.25
CA VAL A 107 -2.08 1.05 1.11
C VAL A 107 -1.80 2.46 1.62
N ILE A 108 -0.71 3.06 1.15
CA ILE A 108 -0.39 4.46 1.41
C ILE A 108 -1.16 5.32 0.43
N THR A 109 -1.92 6.29 0.94
CA THR A 109 -2.83 7.12 0.14
C THR A 109 -2.44 8.60 0.14
N GLY A 110 -1.51 9.01 1.01
CA GLY A 110 -1.06 10.39 1.10
C GLY A 110 0.12 10.56 2.02
N VAL A 111 0.82 11.69 1.87
CA VAL A 111 1.89 12.12 2.76
C VAL A 111 1.92 13.65 2.87
N ASP A 112 2.09 14.16 4.08
CA ASP A 112 2.32 15.59 4.32
C ASP A 112 3.81 15.94 4.36
N SER A 113 4.11 17.24 4.27
CA SER A 113 5.47 17.78 4.28
C SER A 113 6.24 17.55 5.59
N ASP A 114 5.55 17.22 6.67
CA ASP A 114 6.14 16.82 7.95
C ASP A 114 6.38 15.30 8.06
N GLY A 115 6.02 14.53 7.03
CA GLY A 115 6.14 13.07 7.00
C GLY A 115 4.98 12.32 7.66
N THR A 116 3.86 13.00 7.93
CA THR A 116 2.60 12.34 8.28
C THR A 116 2.09 11.52 7.10
N LEU A 117 1.76 10.26 7.32
CA LEU A 117 1.27 9.31 6.33
C LEU A 117 -0.21 9.01 6.55
N TYR A 118 -0.96 8.98 5.45
CA TYR A 118 -2.33 8.50 5.40
C TYR A 118 -2.33 7.06 4.89
N VAL A 119 -2.88 6.14 5.68
CA VAL A 119 -2.74 4.71 5.46
C VAL A 119 -4.10 4.03 5.55
N ASN A 120 -4.47 3.33 4.48
CA ASN A 120 -5.56 2.37 4.51
C ASN A 120 -4.98 1.01 4.93
N ASP A 121 -5.18 0.64 6.19
CA ASP A 121 -4.73 -0.64 6.74
C ASP A 121 -5.94 -1.60 6.86
N PRO A 122 -5.99 -2.69 6.06
CA PRO A 122 -7.10 -3.63 6.06
C PRO A 122 -7.44 -4.25 7.42
N ALA A 123 -6.51 -4.27 8.37
CA ALA A 123 -6.75 -4.81 9.71
C ALA A 123 -7.65 -3.90 10.57
N TYR A 124 -7.74 -2.61 10.23
CA TYR A 124 -8.54 -1.62 10.96
C TYR A 124 -9.84 -1.28 10.22
N PRO A 125 -10.89 -0.85 10.95
CA PRO A 125 -12.17 -0.50 10.35
C PRO A 125 -12.16 0.84 9.60
N SER A 126 -11.12 1.65 9.76
CA SER A 126 -10.99 2.97 9.14
C SER A 126 -9.52 3.26 8.79
N PRO A 127 -9.26 4.23 7.90
CA PRO A 127 -7.91 4.74 7.66
C PRO A 127 -7.23 5.17 8.95
N VAL A 128 -5.90 5.07 8.96
CA VAL A 128 -5.05 5.40 10.11
C VAL A 128 -3.95 6.37 9.70
N ILE A 129 -3.55 7.23 10.64
CA ILE A 129 -2.44 8.16 10.47
C ILE A 129 -1.18 7.55 11.07
N ARG A 130 -0.07 7.65 10.35
CA ARG A 130 1.28 7.18 10.77
C ARG A 130 2.33 8.22 10.38
N ASN A 131 3.60 7.91 10.61
CA ASN A 131 4.71 8.77 10.17
C ASN A 131 5.80 7.97 9.43
N MET A 132 6.68 8.68 8.73
CA MET A 132 7.80 8.06 7.99
C MET A 132 8.73 7.23 8.87
N GLY A 133 8.87 7.54 10.16
CA GLY A 133 9.68 6.74 11.09
C GLY A 133 9.09 5.34 11.30
N TRP A 134 7.78 5.27 11.56
CA TRP A 134 7.02 4.01 11.60
C TRP A 134 7.14 3.25 10.29
N PHE A 135 7.01 3.95 9.14
CA PHE A 135 7.12 3.31 7.83
C PHE A 135 8.47 2.63 7.62
N ASN A 136 9.55 3.38 7.84
CA ASN A 136 10.92 2.90 7.64
C ASN A 136 11.34 1.77 8.60
N GLN A 137 10.73 1.72 9.79
CA GLN A 137 10.95 0.65 10.74
C GLN A 137 10.26 -0.66 10.32
N LYS A 138 9.14 -0.57 9.59
CA LYS A 138 8.17 -1.66 9.44
C LYS A 138 8.08 -2.22 8.02
N ILE A 139 8.42 -1.43 7.00
CA ILE A 139 8.47 -1.90 5.60
C ILE A 139 9.37 -3.13 5.48
N ASP A 140 8.93 -4.13 4.70
CA ASP A 140 9.68 -5.36 4.54
C ASP A 140 11.01 -5.08 3.81
N LYS A 141 12.11 -5.59 4.38
CA LYS A 141 13.48 -5.47 3.85
C LYS A 141 14.01 -6.79 3.29
N ASN A 142 13.24 -7.85 3.40
CA ASN A 142 13.58 -9.20 2.95
C ASN A 142 12.82 -9.57 1.66
N VAL A 143 11.83 -8.78 1.26
CA VAL A 143 11.17 -8.87 -0.03
C VAL A 143 11.84 -7.89 -1.00
N ASP A 144 12.17 -8.35 -2.21
CA ASP A 144 12.85 -7.53 -3.22
C ASP A 144 11.98 -6.37 -3.72
N ILE A 145 10.66 -6.58 -3.74
CA ILE A 145 9.64 -5.65 -4.25
C ILE A 145 8.57 -5.35 -3.18
N PRO A 146 8.92 -4.69 -2.06
CA PRO A 146 8.01 -4.49 -0.94
C PRO A 146 6.94 -3.44 -1.24
N MET A 147 7.05 -2.72 -2.36
CA MET A 147 6.11 -1.68 -2.76
C MET A 147 5.69 -1.85 -4.22
N MET A 148 4.40 -1.65 -4.46
CA MET A 148 3.79 -1.80 -5.77
C MET A 148 2.72 -0.73 -6.01
N TYR A 149 2.40 -0.49 -7.28
CA TYR A 149 1.34 0.39 -7.74
C TYR A 149 0.67 -0.22 -8.96
N LEU A 150 -0.55 0.21 -9.29
CA LEU A 150 -1.21 -0.21 -10.52
C LEU A 150 -0.70 0.61 -11.70
N ALA A 151 -0.12 -0.06 -12.71
CA ALA A 151 0.32 0.61 -13.93
C ALA A 151 -0.89 1.03 -14.78
N GLN A 152 -0.80 2.21 -15.40
CA GLN A 152 -1.75 2.73 -16.39
C GLN A 152 -1.18 2.55 -17.80
#